data_AF-A0A136MXI9-F1
#
_entry.id   AF-A0A136MXI9-F1
#
_cell.length_a   1.000
_cell.length_b   1.000
_cell.length_c   1.000
_cell.angle_alpha   90.00
_cell.angle_beta   90.00
_cell.angle_gamma   90.00
#
_symmetry.space_group_name_H-M   'P 1'
#
loop_
_entity.id
_entity.type
_entity.pdbx_description
1 polymer ?
#
loop_
_entity_poly.entity_id
_entity_poly.type
_entity_poly.pdbx_seq_one_letter_code
_entity_poly.pdbx_strand_id
1 'polypeptide(L)'
;MNNTLRTVVVLFLIVFGAVTTFMTVSILFDLFGMAEKHGNYVPFVVSANLACGLLYLLSAYQLWRKQNATKMLFIALSILVITFMAFVIYVMEGGVHELKTFYALTFRLLVTAALVWVSKRLT
;
A
#
# COMPACT_ATOMS: atom_id res chain seq x y z
N MET A 1 1.04 0.39 -27.00
CA MET A 1 -0.06 0.36 -26.00
C MET A 1 -0.41 1.80 -25.64
N ASN A 2 -1.70 2.15 -25.55
CA ASN A 2 -2.18 3.55 -25.48
C ASN A 2 -1.51 4.36 -24.36
N ASN A 3 -0.89 5.50 -24.70
CA ASN A 3 -0.32 6.45 -23.73
C ASN A 3 -1.34 6.83 -22.64
N THR A 4 -2.63 6.83 -22.97
CA THR A 4 -3.74 7.06 -22.04
C THR A 4 -3.76 6.09 -20.86
N LEU A 5 -3.56 4.78 -21.09
CA LEU A 5 -3.54 3.77 -20.02
C LEU A 5 -2.39 4.02 -19.05
N ARG A 6 -1.22 4.37 -19.57
CA ARG A 6 -0.05 4.68 -18.73
C ARG A 6 -0.33 5.90 -17.84
N THR A 7 -0.88 6.97 -18.41
CA THR A 7 -1.22 8.18 -17.65
C THR A 7 -2.23 7.89 -16.54
N VAL A 8 -3.27 7.10 -16.82
CA VAL A 8 -4.27 6.70 -15.81
C VAL A 8 -3.61 5.93 -14.66
N VAL A 9 -2.72 4.98 -14.96
CA VAL A 9 -2.01 4.20 -13.92
C VAL A 9 -1.07 5.07 -13.10
N VAL A 10 -0.35 6.00 -13.72
CA VAL A 10 0.50 6.97 -12.99
C VAL A 10 -0.34 7.81 -12.04
N LEU A 11 -1.45 8.37 -12.52
CA LEU A 11 -2.31 9.24 -11.72
C LEU A 11 -2.93 8.48 -10.56
N PHE A 12 -3.37 7.24 -10.81
CA PHE A 12 -3.85 6.33 -9.78
C PHE A 12 -2.78 6.01 -8.73
N LEU A 13 -1.55 5.68 -9.13
CA LEU A 13 -0.45 5.41 -8.21
C LEU A 13 -0.10 6.62 -7.33
N ILE A 14 -0.16 7.82 -7.90
CA ILE A 14 0.06 9.07 -7.15
C ILE A 14 -1.02 9.25 -6.09
N VAL A 15 -2.29 9.20 -6.48
CA VAL A 15 -3.41 9.38 -5.54
C VAL A 15 -3.41 8.28 -4.47
N PHE A 16 -3.27 7.03 -4.89
CA PHE A 16 -3.28 5.87 -3.99
C PHE A 16 -2.09 5.88 -3.01
N GLY A 17 -0.88 6.17 -3.51
CA GLY A 17 0.33 6.29 -2.70
C GLY A 17 0.25 7.46 -1.73
N ALA A 18 -0.19 8.63 -2.19
CA ALA A 18 -0.33 9.83 -1.35
C ALA A 18 -1.37 9.62 -0.24
N VAL A 19 -2.56 9.12 -0.57
CA VAL A 19 -3.60 8.84 0.42
C VAL A 19 -3.12 7.80 1.44
N THR A 20 -2.51 6.70 0.97
CA THR A 20 -1.99 5.66 1.87
C THR A 20 -0.92 6.21 2.80
N THR A 21 0.03 6.98 2.29
CA THR A 21 1.11 7.59 3.06
C THR A 21 0.55 8.56 4.08
N PHE A 22 -0.33 9.47 3.66
CA PHE A 22 -0.94 10.48 4.52
C PHE A 22 -1.73 9.85 5.67
N MET A 23 -2.60 8.89 5.36
CA MET A 23 -3.42 8.20 6.35
C MET A 23 -2.55 7.46 7.38
N THR A 24 -1.47 6.84 6.90
CA THR A 24 -0.54 6.09 7.75
C THR A 24 0.30 7.01 8.64
N VAL A 25 0.84 8.11 8.09
CA VAL A 25 1.56 9.14 8.86
C VAL A 25 0.65 9.78 9.90
N SER A 26 -0.61 10.04 9.54
CA SER A 26 -1.59 10.63 10.45
C SER A 26 -1.86 9.74 11.67
N ILE A 27 -1.88 8.43 11.49
CA ILE A 27 -2.02 7.47 12.60
C ILE A 27 -0.74 7.38 13.42
N LEU A 28 0.43 7.38 12.78
CA LEU A 28 1.72 7.15 13.44
C LEU A 28 2.20 8.36 14.26
N PHE A 29 1.90 9.57 13.80
CA PHE A 29 2.22 10.83 14.49
C PHE A 29 1.04 11.41 15.28
N ASP A 30 -0.04 10.63 15.42
CA ASP A 30 -1.32 11.06 16.02
C ASP A 30 -1.80 12.44 15.53
N LEU A 31 -1.59 12.71 14.24
CA LEU A 31 -2.06 13.94 13.63
C LEU A 31 -3.58 13.89 13.63
N PHE A 32 -4.20 14.94 14.16
CA PHE A 32 -5.66 15.09 14.25
C PHE A 32 -6.38 14.15 15.25
N GLY A 33 -5.68 13.57 16.24
CA GLY A 33 -6.29 12.65 17.20
C GLY A 33 -6.82 11.36 16.55
N MET A 34 -6.18 10.96 15.44
CA MET A 34 -6.58 9.78 14.67
C MET A 34 -6.19 8.47 15.37
N ALA A 35 -5.22 8.50 16.30
CA ALA A 35 -4.85 7.31 17.07
C ALA A 35 -6.02 6.88 17.99
N GLU A 36 -6.66 7.83 18.68
CA GLU A 36 -7.83 7.54 19.53
C GLU A 36 -9.05 7.06 18.73
N LYS A 37 -9.24 7.57 17.50
CA LYS A 37 -10.33 7.13 16.61
C LYS A 37 -10.11 5.76 15.96
N HIS A 38 -8.88 5.26 15.94
CA HIS A 38 -8.55 3.95 15.40
C HIS A 38 -8.29 2.88 16.46
N GLY A 39 -8.31 3.25 17.75
CA GLY A 39 -8.50 2.39 18.92
C GLY A 39 -7.46 1.29 19.10
N ASN A 40 -7.46 0.30 18.20
CA ASN A 40 -6.62 -0.89 18.24
C ASN A 40 -6.03 -1.23 16.87
N TYR A 41 -5.20 -0.32 16.34
CA TYR A 41 -4.43 -0.55 15.12
C TYR A 41 -3.09 -1.23 15.42
N VAL A 42 -2.62 -2.03 14.47
CA VAL A 42 -1.39 -2.80 14.63
C VAL A 42 -0.19 -1.98 14.13
N PRO A 43 0.75 -1.53 14.99
CA PRO A 43 1.77 -0.57 14.59
C PRO A 43 2.69 -1.03 13.45
N PHE A 44 3.02 -2.33 13.41
CA PHE A 44 3.85 -2.88 12.33
C PHE A 44 3.12 -2.92 10.97
N VAL A 45 1.79 -3.02 10.99
CA VAL A 45 0.96 -2.95 9.78
C VAL A 45 0.96 -1.52 9.23
N VAL A 46 0.89 -0.53 10.12
CA VAL A 46 0.95 0.88 9.78
C VAL A 46 2.31 1.20 9.15
N SER A 47 3.43 0.84 9.78
CA SER A 47 4.76 1.11 9.21
C SER A 47 5.00 0.42 7.86
N ALA A 48 4.52 -0.82 7.68
CA ALA A 48 4.61 -1.51 6.39
C ALA A 48 3.78 -0.81 5.29
N ASN A 49 2.58 -0.32 5.63
CA ASN A 49 1.76 0.46 4.70
C ASN A 49 2.42 1.78 4.30
N LEU A 50 3.18 2.41 5.20
CA LEU A 50 3.95 3.61 4.90
C LEU A 50 5.00 3.33 3.83
N ALA A 51 5.77 2.25 4.03
CA ALA A 51 6.79 1.82 3.07
C ALA A 51 6.17 1.52 1.69
N CYS A 52 5.02 0.84 1.65
CA CYS A 52 4.30 0.56 0.41
C CYS A 52 3.80 1.84 -0.28
N GLY A 53 3.29 2.81 0.48
CA GLY A 53 2.85 4.11 -0.04
C GLY A 53 3.97 4.85 -0.77
N LEU A 54 5.18 4.88 -0.18
CA LEU A 54 6.37 5.45 -0.80
C LEU A 54 6.79 4.69 -2.07
N LEU A 55 6.73 3.35 -2.04
CA LEU A 55 7.04 2.53 -3.21
C LEU A 55 6.05 2.80 -4.36
N TYR A 56 4.76 3.03 -4.10
CA TYR A 56 3.80 3.40 -5.15
C TYR A 56 4.13 4.75 -5.79
N LEU A 57 4.52 5.74 -5.00
CA LEU A 57 4.95 7.05 -5.52
C LEU A 57 6.21 6.93 -6.39
N LEU A 58 7.18 6.11 -5.95
CA LEU A 58 8.38 5.83 -6.75
C LEU A 58 8.04 5.07 -8.04
N SER A 59 7.11 4.11 -8.00
CA SER A 59 6.61 3.41 -9.18
C SER A 59 5.90 4.35 -10.15
N ALA A 60 5.11 5.31 -9.66
CA ALA A 60 4.49 6.33 -10.49
C ALA A 60 5.55 7.16 -11.23
N TYR A 61 6.60 7.59 -10.51
CA TYR A 61 7.71 8.34 -11.08
C TYR A 61 8.48 7.55 -12.14
N GLN A 62 8.76 6.27 -11.89
CA GLN A 62 9.41 5.39 -12.88
C GLN A 62 8.55 5.22 -14.13
N LEU A 63 7.25 4.98 -13.97
CA LEU A 63 6.34 4.78 -15.08
C LEU A 63 6.16 6.07 -15.91
N TRP A 64 6.18 7.24 -15.28
CA TRP A 64 6.25 8.54 -15.97
C TRP A 64 7.52 8.64 -16.81
N ARG A 65 8.70 8.33 -16.24
CA ARG A 65 9.98 8.33 -16.98
C ARG A 65 10.13 7.20 -18.00
N LYS A 66 9.07 6.41 -18.26
CA LYS A 66 9.09 5.24 -19.14
C LYS A 66 10.08 4.15 -18.68
N GLN A 67 10.37 4.07 -17.39
CA GLN A 67 11.24 3.06 -16.76
C GLN A 67 10.42 1.92 -16.13
N ASN A 68 11.11 0.83 -15.79
CA ASN A 68 10.50 -0.41 -15.30
C ASN A 68 9.99 -0.31 -13.86
N ALA A 69 8.77 0.19 -13.68
CA ALA A 69 8.09 0.32 -12.38
C ALA A 69 7.77 -1.04 -11.69
N THR A 70 7.79 -2.13 -12.46
CA THR A 70 7.42 -3.48 -12.01
C THR A 70 8.28 -3.99 -10.84
N LYS A 71 9.58 -3.65 -10.81
CA LYS A 71 10.48 -4.07 -9.72
C LYS A 71 10.05 -3.49 -8.36
N MET A 72 9.71 -2.21 -8.33
CA MET A 72 9.29 -1.52 -7.10
C MET A 72 7.92 -2.00 -6.62
N LEU A 73 6.98 -2.21 -7.54
CA LEU A 73 5.66 -2.77 -7.21
C LEU A 73 5.77 -4.19 -6.68
N PHE A 74 6.72 -4.99 -7.19
CA PHE A 74 6.96 -6.34 -6.69
C PHE A 74 7.51 -6.32 -5.25
N ILE A 75 8.45 -5.42 -4.96
CA ILE A 75 8.95 -5.22 -3.59
C ILE A 75 7.81 -4.82 -2.64
N ALA A 76 6.94 -3.88 -3.06
CA ALA A 76 5.77 -3.49 -2.27
C ALA A 76 4.84 -4.67 -2.00
N LEU A 77 4.58 -5.50 -3.02
CA LEU A 77 3.78 -6.71 -2.89
C LEU A 77 4.39 -7.71 -1.90
N SER A 78 5.71 -7.93 -1.96
CA SER A 78 6.41 -8.82 -1.02
C SER A 78 6.29 -8.33 0.43
N ILE A 79 6.44 -7.03 0.67
CA ILE A 79 6.25 -6.43 2.00
C ILE A 79 4.82 -6.68 2.48
N LEU A 80 3.82 -6.40 1.64
CA LEU A 80 2.40 -6.62 1.96
C LEU A 80 2.07 -8.07 2.31
N VAL A 81 2.64 -9.04 1.58
CA VAL A 81 2.44 -10.47 1.85
C VAL A 81 3.04 -10.86 3.20
N ILE A 82 4.26 -10.41 3.52
CA ILE A 82 4.90 -10.67 4.80
C ILE A 82 4.09 -10.03 5.94
N THR A 83 3.65 -8.79 5.77
CA THR A 83 2.80 -8.10 6.74
C THR A 83 1.46 -8.81 6.93
N PHE A 84 0.86 -9.34 5.86
CA PHE A 84 -0.38 -10.11 5.95
C PHE A 84 -0.17 -11.40 6.75
N MET A 85 0.90 -12.15 6.50
CA MET A 85 1.23 -13.34 7.28
C MET A 85 1.46 -13.01 8.76
N ALA A 86 2.25 -11.98 9.05
CA ALA A 86 2.49 -11.52 10.42
C ALA A 86 1.18 -11.08 11.11
N PHE A 87 0.28 -10.41 10.38
CA PHE A 87 -1.03 -10.03 10.89
C PHE A 87 -1.90 -11.26 11.18
N VAL A 88 -1.93 -12.27 10.31
CA VAL A 88 -2.67 -13.52 10.55
C VAL A 88 -2.16 -14.23 11.81
N ILE A 89 -0.84 -14.30 12.01
CA ILE A 89 -0.25 -14.89 13.24
C ILE A 89 -0.69 -14.10 14.47
N TYR A 90 -0.60 -12.77 14.44
CA TYR A 90 -1.06 -11.88 15.51
C TYR A 90 -2.58 -12.05 15.81
N VAL A 91 -3.38 -12.38 14.78
CA VAL A 91 -4.79 -12.74 14.93
C VAL A 91 -4.99 -14.07 15.62
N MET A 92 -4.23 -15.09 15.25
CA MET A 92 -4.32 -16.41 15.86
C MET A 92 -3.86 -16.42 17.32
N GLU A 93 -2.94 -15.53 17.71
CA GLU A 93 -2.46 -15.36 19.09
C GLU A 93 -3.44 -14.61 20.00
N GLY A 94 -4.63 -14.24 19.49
CA GLY A 94 -5.67 -13.58 20.28
C GLY A 94 -5.46 -12.07 20.43
N GLY A 95 -4.67 -11.45 19.55
CA GLY A 95 -4.60 -10.00 19.49
C GLY A 95 -5.99 -9.38 19.28
N VAL A 96 -6.18 -8.14 19.74
CA VAL A 96 -7.42 -7.41 19.51
C VAL A 96 -7.31 -6.76 18.12
N HIS A 97 -8.20 -7.10 17.19
CA HIS A 97 -8.17 -6.52 15.84
C HIS A 97 -9.52 -5.99 15.45
N GLU A 98 -9.53 -4.83 14.80
CA GLU A 98 -10.70 -4.41 14.05
C GLU A 98 -10.75 -5.13 12.69
N LEU A 99 -11.94 -5.60 12.29
CA LEU A 99 -12.19 -6.14 10.95
C LEU A 99 -11.76 -5.16 9.84
N LYS A 100 -11.75 -3.86 10.14
CA LYS A 100 -11.27 -2.80 9.23
C LYS A 100 -9.82 -3.02 8.79
N THR A 101 -8.94 -3.49 9.69
CA THR A 101 -7.53 -3.76 9.37
C THR A 101 -7.40 -4.90 8.37
N PHE A 102 -8.20 -5.96 8.53
CA PHE A 102 -8.23 -7.09 7.60
C PHE A 102 -8.68 -6.65 6.20
N TYR A 103 -9.84 -5.96 6.10
CA TYR A 103 -10.33 -5.44 4.82
C TYR A 103 -9.33 -4.48 4.15
N ALA A 104 -8.72 -3.59 4.93
CA ALA A 104 -7.76 -2.62 4.44
C ALA A 104 -6.48 -3.28 3.92
N LEU A 105 -6.01 -4.37 4.55
CA LEU A 105 -4.83 -5.09 4.09
C LEU A 105 -5.13 -5.90 2.83
N THR A 106 -6.25 -6.64 2.80
CA THR A 106 -6.68 -7.43 1.64
C THR A 106 -6.89 -6.55 0.41
N PHE A 107 -7.54 -5.39 0.58
CA PHE A 107 -7.73 -4.42 -0.50
C PHE A 107 -6.40 -3.96 -1.09
N ARG A 108 -5.43 -3.58 -0.25
CA ARG A 108 -4.09 -3.18 -0.72
C ARG A 108 -3.37 -4.30 -1.44
N LEU A 109 -3.45 -5.53 -0.95
CA LEU A 109 -2.78 -6.69 -1.54
C LEU A 109 -3.31 -6.95 -2.96
N LEU A 110 -4.63 -6.92 -3.14
CA LEU A 110 -5.28 -7.08 -4.45
C LEU A 110 -4.95 -5.95 -5.42
N VAL A 111 -5.04 -4.69 -4.96
CA VAL A 111 -4.73 -3.51 -5.78
C VAL A 111 -3.27 -3.54 -6.24
N THR A 112 -2.35 -3.88 -5.35
CA THR A 112 -0.91 -3.96 -5.66
C THR A 112 -0.61 -5.07 -6.65
N ALA A 113 -1.22 -6.25 -6.47
CA ALA A 113 -1.09 -7.35 -7.42
C ALA A 113 -1.61 -6.97 -8.81
N ALA A 114 -2.76 -6.29 -8.89
CA ALA A 114 -3.30 -5.76 -10.14
C ALA A 114 -2.34 -4.74 -10.78
N LEU A 115 -1.77 -3.84 -10.00
CA LEU A 115 -0.79 -2.85 -10.48
C LEU A 115 0.50 -3.50 -10.99
N VAL A 116 1.02 -4.53 -10.32
CA VAL A 116 2.17 -5.32 -10.82
C VAL A 116 1.85 -5.92 -12.18
N TRP A 117 0.68 -6.53 -12.33
CA TRP A 117 0.25 -7.18 -13.58
C TRP A 117 0.10 -6.16 -14.72
N VAL A 118 -0.56 -5.03 -14.45
CA VAL A 118 -0.75 -3.93 -15.40
C VAL A 118 0.60 -3.29 -15.76
N SER A 119 1.46 -3.01 -14.78
CA SER A 119 2.81 -2.48 -14.97
C SER A 119 3.67 -3.39 -15.85
N LYS A 120 3.59 -4.70 -15.65
CA LYS A 120 4.31 -5.69 -16.48
C LYS A 120 3.90 -5.64 -17.95
N ARG A 121 2.64 -5.27 -18.25
CA ARG A 121 2.21 -5.04 -19.64
C ARG A 121 2.63 -3.68 -20.20
N LEU A 122 2.81 -2.69 -19.33
CA LEU A 122 3.13 -1.28 -19.66
C LEU A 122 4.62 -1.01 -19.85
N THR A 123 5.47 -1.90 -19.38
CA THR A 123 6.94 -1.80 -19.39
C THR A 123 7.48 -2.63 -20.54
#